data_AF-A0A820HSR2-F1
#
_entry.id   AF-A0A820HSR2-F1
#
_cell.length_a   1.000
_cell.length_b   1.000
_cell.length_c   1.000
_cell.angle_alpha   90.00
_cell.angle_beta   90.00
_cell.angle_gamma   90.00
#
_symmetry.space_group_name_H-M   'P 1'
#
loop_
_entity.id
_entity.type
_entity.pdbx_description
1 polymer ?
#
loop_
_entity_poly.entity_id
_entity_poly.type
_entity_poly.pdbx_seq_one_letter_code
_entity_poly.pdbx_strand_id
1 'polypeptide(L)' 'MEPFTAPNLKVSRKNALKDFIAISGHFHVTHLMTFSKTQLSTYMRLIRVPRGPTLNFRIRRFTHSRD' A
#
# COMPACT_ATOMS: atom_id res chain seq x y z
N MET A 1 0.01 10.83 8.38
CA MET A 1 0.28 9.37 8.34
C MET A 1 1.59 9.03 9.03
N GLU A 2 2.56 9.95 9.09
CA GLU A 2 3.53 9.97 10.18
C GLU A 2 2.79 10.27 11.50
N PRO A 3 3.19 9.71 12.66
CA PRO A 3 4.51 9.11 12.96
C PRO A 3 4.61 7.57 12.85
N PHE A 4 3.54 6.85 12.51
CA PHE A 4 3.50 5.37 12.57
C PHE A 4 3.63 4.65 11.22
N THR A 5 4.18 5.32 10.21
CA THR A 5 4.43 4.72 8.88
C THR A 5 5.91 4.36 8.81
N ALA A 6 6.26 3.13 8.42
CA ALA A 6 7.67 2.72 8.24
C ALA A 6 8.24 3.35 6.94
N PRO A 7 8.99 4.46 7.00
CA PRO A 7 9.42 5.18 5.79
C PRO A 7 10.56 4.45 5.06
N ASN A 8 11.23 3.55 5.77
CA ASN A 8 12.31 2.72 5.24
C ASN A 8 11.81 1.52 4.43
N LEU A 9 10.51 1.19 4.50
CA LEU A 9 9.92 0.10 3.72
C LEU A 9 9.63 0.60 2.30
N LYS A 10 10.68 0.70 1.49
CA LYS A 10 10.58 1.10 0.08
C LYS A 10 10.32 -0.11 -0.82
N VAL A 11 9.39 0.06 -1.76
CA VAL A 11 9.10 -0.96 -2.76
C VAL A 11 10.19 -0.97 -3.82
N SER A 12 10.90 -2.09 -3.98
CA SER A 12 11.76 -2.34 -5.15
C SER A 12 11.04 -3.23 -6.16
N ARG A 13 11.40 -3.14 -7.45
CA ARG A 13 10.76 -3.91 -8.54
C ARG A 13 10.84 -5.43 -8.35
N LYS A 14 11.76 -5.91 -7.51
CA LYS A 14 11.95 -7.32 -7.20
C LYS A 14 11.01 -7.85 -6.11
N ASN A 15 10.41 -6.97 -5.31
CA ASN A 15 9.63 -7.39 -4.15
C ASN A 15 8.17 -7.67 -4.53
N ALA A 16 7.68 -8.83 -4.13
CA ALA A 16 6.27 -9.16 -4.24
C ALA A 16 5.50 -8.65 -3.01
N LEU A 17 4.19 -8.46 -3.14
CA LEU A 17 3.30 -8.11 -2.03
C LEU A 17 3.44 -9.09 -0.84
N LYS A 18 3.69 -10.36 -1.14
CA LYS A 18 3.85 -11.44 -0.15
C LYS A 18 5.03 -11.19 0.78
N ASP A 19 6.12 -10.64 0.25
CA ASP A 19 7.32 -10.35 1.04
C ASP A 19 7.05 -9.24 2.06
N PHE A 20 6.31 -8.20 1.65
CA PHE A 20 5.89 -7.12 2.55
C PHE A 20 4.93 -7.61 3.64
N ILE A 21 4.06 -8.57 3.33
CA ILE A 21 3.18 -9.20 4.32
C ILE A 21 4.00 -10.01 5.33
N ALA A 22 4.98 -10.79 4.88
CA ALA A 22 5.84 -11.57 5.78
C ALA A 22 6.70 -10.67 6.70
N ILE A 23 7.17 -9.54 6.17
CA ILE A 23 8.03 -8.59 6.88
C ILE A 23 7.24 -7.66 7.81
N SER A 24 5.95 -7.43 7.54
CA SER A 24 5.09 -6.52 8.32
C SER A 24 5.10 -6.77 9.84
N GLY A 25 5.20 -8.03 10.27
CA GLY A 25 5.28 -8.40 11.68
C GLY A 25 6.54 -7.88 12.37
N HIS A 26 7.66 -7.79 11.66
CA HIS A 26 8.95 -7.34 12.21
C HIS A 26 8.99 -5.81 12.39
N PHE A 27 8.30 -5.07 11.53
CA PHE A 27 8.23 -3.61 11.59
C PHE A 27 6.97 -3.10 12.30
N HIS A 28 6.18 -3.98 12.91
CA HIS A 28 4.90 -3.68 13.55
C HIS A 28 3.95 -2.86 12.65
N VAL A 29 3.97 -3.13 11.34
CA VAL A 29 3.11 -2.44 10.36
C VAL A 29 1.75 -3.12 10.32
N THR A 30 0.70 -2.34 10.57
CA THR A 30 -0.69 -2.85 10.62
C THR A 30 -1.44 -2.70 9.29
N HIS A 31 -1.08 -1.68 8.51
CA HIS A 31 -1.76 -1.33 7.26
C HIS A 31 -0.76 -1.20 6.12
N LEU A 32 -1.07 -1.81 4.97
CA LEU A 32 -0.34 -1.64 3.72
C LEU A 32 -1.24 -0.92 2.72
N MET A 33 -0.68 0.07 2.05
CA MET A 33 -1.37 0.82 0.99
C MET A 33 -0.67 0.55 -0.33
N THR A 34 -1.40 0.05 -1.32
CA THR A 34 -0.86 -0.23 -2.65
C THR A 34 -1.66 0.47 -3.74
N PHE A 35 -0.94 0.98 -4.73
CA PHE A 35 -1.52 1.58 -5.92
C PHE A 35 -1.25 0.68 -7.10
N SER A 36 -2.30 0.39 -7.87
CA SER A 36 -2.21 -0.42 -9.08
C SER A 36 -2.87 0.33 -10.23
N LYS A 37 -2.13 0.55 -11.31
CA LYS A 37 -2.64 1.17 -12.53
C LYS A 37 -2.88 0.09 -13.57
N THR A 38 -4.13 -0.10 -13.98
CA THR A 38 -4.47 -0.92 -15.15
C THR A 38 -4.86 -0.01 -16.32
N GLN A 39 -5.02 -0.56 -17.53
CA GLN A 39 -5.45 0.23 -18.69
C GLN A 39 -6.82 0.90 -18.50
N LEU A 40 -7.69 0.31 -17.66
CA LEU A 40 -9.06 0.79 -17.42
C LEU A 40 -9.14 1.85 -16.32
N SER A 41 -8.37 1.71 -15.24
CA SER A 41 -8.43 2.64 -14.11
C SER A 41 -7.26 2.45 -13.15
N THR A 42 -7.07 3.43 -12.27
CA THR A 42 -6.15 3.32 -11.13
C THR A 42 -6.93 2.89 -9.90
N TYR A 43 -6.38 1.91 -9.19
CA TYR A 43 -6.95 1.35 -7.98
C TYR A 43 -6.02 1.61 -6.81
N MET A 44 -6.62 1.97 -5.68
CA MET A 44 -5.97 2.07 -4.38
C MET A 44 -6.48 0.92 -3.52
N ARG A 45 -5.57 0.09 -3.02
CA ARG A 45 -5.90 -1.01 -2.11
C ARG A 45 -5.35 -0.69 -0.73
N LEU A 46 -6.20 -0.79 0.28
CA LEU A 46 -5.81 -0.72 1.68
C LEU A 46 -5.96 -2.10 2.29
N ILE A 47 -4.85 -2.67 2.75
CA ILE A 47 -4.75 -4.03 3.25
C ILE A 47 -4.42 -3.96 4.74
N ARG A 48 -5.15 -4.71 5.56
CA ARG A 48 -4.83 -4.89 6.98
C ARG A 48 -4.10 -6.22 7.19
N VAL A 49 -2.96 -6.19 7.87
CA VAL A 49 -2.06 -7.34 8.09
C VAL A 49 -2.01 -7.69 9.58
N PRO A 50 -1.86 -8.97 10.02
CA PRO A 50 -1.77 -10.23 9.26
C PRO A 50 -3.12 -10.85 8.88
N ARG A 51 -4.19 -10.52 9.61
CA ARG A 51 -5.56 -10.96 9.31
C ARG A 51 -6.47 -9.75 9.31
N GLY A 52 -7.02 -9.43 8.14
CA GLY A 52 -7.96 -8.33 7.98
C GLY A 52 -8.45 -8.19 6.54
N PRO A 53 -9.50 -7.37 6.34
CA PRO A 53 -10.06 -7.15 5.02
C PRO A 53 -9.09 -6.37 4.12
N THR A 54 -9.25 -6.56 2.83
CA THR A 54 -8.64 -5.70 1.81
C THR A 54 -9.72 -4.82 1.21
N LEU A 55 -9.60 -3.51 1.39
CA LEU A 55 -10.48 -2.53 0.76
C LEU A 55 -9.87 -2.14 -0.59
N ASN A 56 -10.68 -2.16 -1.64
CA ASN A 56 -10.26 -1.78 -2.98
C ASN A 56 -11.09 -0.59 -3.45
N PHE A 57 -10.43 0.52 -3.72
CA PHE A 57 -11.04 1.77 -4.14
C PHE A 57 -10.62 2.08 -5.57
N ARG A 58 -11.60 2.43 -6.41
CA ARG A 58 -11.32 2.98 -7.75
C ARG A 58 -11.08 4.48 -7.63
N ILE A 59 -9.92 4.93 -8.08
CA ILE A 59 -9.59 6.36 -8.10
C ILE A 59 -10.29 7.01 -9.29
N ARG A 60 -11.16 7.98 -9.02
CA ARG A 60 -11.87 8.75 -10.07
C ARG A 60 -11.10 9.97 -10.53
N ARG A 61 -10.54 10.73 -9.59
CA ARG A 61 -9.71 11.93 -9.83
C ARG A 61 -8.59 11.94 -8.81
N PHE A 62 -7.41 12.40 -9.20
CA PHE A 62 -6.28 12.63 -8.32
C PHE A 62 -5.67 13.98 -8.67
N THR A 63 -5.11 14.65 -7.68
CA THR A 63 -4.32 15.87 -7.84
C THR A 63 -2.93 15.62 -7.27
N HIS A 64 -1.92 16.30 -7.80
CA HIS A 64 -0.59 16.27 -7.24
C HIS A 64 -0.44 17.45 -6.29
N SER A 65 0.28 17.29 -5.18
CA SER A 65 0.47 18.36 -4.18
C SER A 65 1.25 19.59 -4.67
N ARG A 66 1.68 19.60 -5.93
CA ARG A 66 2.38 20.72 -6.59
C ARG A 66 1.47 21.47 -7.58
N ASP A 67 0.25 20.99 -7.79
CA ASP A 67 -0.79 21.58 -8.62
C ASP A 67 -1.84 22.26 -7.74
#